data_AF-P03984-F1
#
_entry.id   AF-P03984-F1
#
_cell.length_a   1.000
_cell.length_b   1.000
_cell.length_c   1.000
_cell.angle_alpha   90.00
_cell.angle_beta   90.00
_cell.angle_gamma   90.00
#
_symmetry.space_group_name_H-M   'P 1'
#
loop_
_entity.id
_entity.type
_entity.pdbx_description
1 polymer ?
#
loop_
_entity_poly.entity_id
_entity_poly.type
_entity_poly.pdbx_seq_one_letter_code
_entity_poly.pdbx_strand_id
1 'polypeptide(L)'
;ATLAPTVLIFPPSPAELATGTATIVCVANKYFPDGTVTWQVDGKPLTTGIETSKTPQNSDDCTYNLSSTLTLKSDEYNSHDEYTCQVAQGSGSPVVQSFSRKNC
;
A
#
# COMPACT_ATOMS: atom_id res chain seq x y z
N ALA A 1 7.15 17.88 -14.67
CA ALA A 1 8.12 17.19 -13.78
C ALA A 1 7.36 16.14 -12.99
N THR A 2 8.01 15.04 -12.58
CA THR A 2 7.40 13.97 -11.77
C THR A 2 8.00 14.03 -10.37
N LEU A 3 7.17 13.92 -9.33
CA LEU A 3 7.58 13.84 -7.93
C LEU A 3 7.24 12.46 -7.40
N ALA A 4 8.25 11.74 -6.90
CA ALA A 4 8.05 10.42 -6.31
C ALA A 4 7.43 10.52 -4.92
N PRO A 5 6.47 9.64 -4.57
CA PRO A 5 5.86 9.62 -3.25
C PRO A 5 6.85 9.20 -2.17
N THR A 6 6.64 9.71 -0.96
CA THR A 6 7.07 9.00 0.24
C THR A 6 6.04 7.94 0.56
N VAL A 7 6.42 6.67 0.45
CA VAL A 7 5.52 5.53 0.69
C VAL A 7 5.86 4.91 2.04
N LEU A 8 4.84 4.62 2.84
CA LEU A 8 4.94 3.84 4.06
C LEU A 8 3.94 2.69 3.99
N ILE A 9 4.35 1.53 4.49
CA ILE A 9 3.52 0.33 4.59
C ILE A 9 3.48 -0.13 6.05
N PHE A 10 2.30 -0.51 6.53
CA PHE A 10 2.05 -0.89 7.91
C PHE A 10 1.39 -2.27 7.96
N PRO A 11 1.94 -3.23 8.74
CA PRO A 11 1.31 -4.52 8.95
C PRO A 11 0.04 -4.38 9.82
N PRO A 12 -0.86 -5.39 9.80
CA PRO A 12 -1.97 -5.47 10.73
C PRO A 12 -1.48 -5.56 12.17
N SER A 13 -2.30 -5.07 13.11
CA SER A 13 -1.96 -5.19 14.53
C SER A 13 -2.21 -6.62 15.04
N PRO A 14 -1.46 -7.11 16.05
CA PRO A 14 -1.74 -8.41 16.66
C PRO A 14 -3.17 -8.54 17.21
N ALA A 15 -3.72 -7.44 17.72
CA ALA A 15 -5.10 -7.39 18.22
C ALA A 15 -6.12 -7.60 17.11
N GLU A 16 -5.89 -7.02 15.92
CA GLU A 16 -6.73 -7.24 14.74
C GLU A 16 -6.63 -8.68 14.25
N LEU A 17 -5.43 -9.25 14.18
CA LEU A 17 -5.23 -10.65 13.79
C LEU A 17 -5.99 -11.63 14.70
N ALA A 18 -6.12 -11.31 15.99
CA ALA A 18 -6.91 -12.10 16.92
C ALA A 18 -8.43 -12.09 16.63
N THR A 19 -8.91 -11.15 15.80
CA THR A 19 -10.31 -11.06 15.35
C THR A 19 -10.61 -11.89 14.09
N GLY A 20 -9.58 -12.47 13.45
CA GLY A 20 -9.74 -13.27 12.23
C GLY A 20 -9.62 -12.50 10.91
N THR A 21 -9.32 -11.19 10.98
CA THR A 21 -9.04 -10.33 9.81
C THR A 21 -7.62 -9.74 9.89
N ALA A 22 -7.07 -9.38 8.74
CA ALA A 22 -5.78 -8.70 8.60
C ALA A 22 -5.86 -7.58 7.57
N THR A 23 -5.70 -6.34 7.98
CA THR A 23 -5.65 -5.16 7.11
C THR A 23 -4.25 -4.56 7.11
N ILE A 24 -3.64 -4.59 5.94
CA ILE A 24 -2.36 -3.94 5.66
C ILE A 24 -2.66 -2.56 5.10
N VAL A 25 -1.94 -1.54 5.57
CA VAL A 25 -2.15 -0.15 5.14
C VAL A 25 -0.93 0.36 4.39
N CYS A 26 -1.12 0.96 3.23
CA CYS A 26 -0.11 1.68 2.47
C CYS A 26 -0.53 3.13 2.29
N VAL A 27 0.34 4.07 2.62
CA VAL A 27 0.11 5.49 2.41
C VAL A 27 1.21 6.06 1.52
N ALA A 28 0.82 6.91 0.57
CA ALA A 28 1.74 7.59 -0.33
C ALA A 28 1.48 9.09 -0.26
N ASN A 29 2.52 9.85 0.10
CA ASN A 29 2.39 11.27 0.36
C ASN A 29 3.18 12.10 -0.66
N LYS A 30 2.61 13.26 -1.01
CA LYS A 30 3.22 14.32 -1.83
C LYS A 30 3.85 13.81 -3.12
N TYR A 31 3.03 13.31 -4.03
CA TYR A 31 3.49 12.87 -5.36
C TYR A 31 2.78 13.60 -6.49
N PHE A 32 3.38 13.60 -7.68
CA PHE A 32 2.79 14.16 -8.89
C PHE A 32 3.32 13.46 -10.13
N PRO A 33 2.50 13.18 -11.17
CA PRO A 33 1.04 13.42 -11.26
C PRO A 33 0.24 12.43 -10.40
N ASP A 34 -1.07 12.32 -10.60
CA ASP A 34 -1.86 11.24 -9.97
C ASP A 34 -1.26 9.86 -10.27
N GLY A 35 -1.52 8.90 -9.40
CA GLY A 35 -0.88 7.59 -9.38
C GLY A 35 -1.81 6.46 -8.96
N THR A 36 -1.35 5.24 -9.11
CA THR A 36 -2.10 4.03 -8.77
C THR A 36 -1.32 3.19 -7.76
N VAL A 37 -2.06 2.41 -6.96
CA VAL A 37 -1.46 1.44 -6.04
C VAL A 37 -1.73 0.04 -6.56
N THR A 38 -0.71 -0.80 -6.56
CA THR A 38 -0.84 -2.24 -6.79
C THR A 38 -0.23 -3.01 -5.62
N TRP A 39 -0.84 -4.14 -5.29
CA TRP A 39 -0.41 -5.01 -4.19
C TRP A 39 0.15 -6.33 -4.71
N GLN A 40 1.13 -6.86 -3.99
CA GLN A 40 1.65 -8.21 -4.19
C GLN A 40 1.79 -8.94 -2.86
N VAL A 41 1.58 -10.25 -2.90
CA VAL A 41 1.81 -11.17 -1.79
C VAL A 41 2.77 -12.26 -2.27
N ASP A 42 3.91 -12.42 -1.60
CA ASP A 42 5.01 -13.31 -2.00
C ASP A 42 5.39 -13.15 -3.50
N GLY A 43 5.49 -11.90 -3.96
CA GLY A 43 5.80 -11.54 -5.35
C GLY A 43 4.68 -11.80 -6.37
N LYS A 44 3.51 -12.29 -5.94
CA LYS A 44 2.36 -12.52 -6.83
C LYS A 44 1.39 -11.33 -6.76
N PRO A 45 0.94 -10.79 -7.91
CA PRO A 45 -0.05 -9.72 -7.93
C PRO A 45 -1.36 -10.15 -7.26
N LEU A 46 -1.93 -9.25 -6.48
CA LEU A 46 -3.25 -9.42 -5.88
C LEU A 46 -4.20 -8.31 -6.35
N THR A 47 -5.46 -8.66 -6.60
CA THR A 47 -6.48 -7.74 -7.15
C THR A 47 -7.76 -7.68 -6.30
N THR A 48 -7.83 -8.44 -5.20
CA THR A 48 -9.00 -8.55 -4.32
C THR A 48 -8.69 -8.00 -2.93
N GLY A 49 -9.72 -7.52 -2.22
CA GLY A 49 -9.58 -6.98 -0.86
C GLY A 49 -8.86 -5.63 -0.81
N ILE A 50 -8.70 -4.96 -1.95
CA ILE A 50 -8.00 -3.70 -2.08
C ILE A 50 -9.01 -2.56 -2.11
N GLU A 51 -8.90 -1.64 -1.16
CA GLU A 51 -9.64 -0.37 -1.15
C GLU A 51 -8.64 0.77 -1.26
N THR A 52 -8.87 1.73 -2.15
CA THR A 52 -7.95 2.87 -2.35
C THR A 52 -8.72 4.18 -2.32
N SER A 53 -8.24 5.10 -1.47
CA SER A 53 -8.76 6.45 -1.34
C SER A 53 -7.66 7.46 -1.67
N LYS A 54 -8.04 8.54 -2.35
CA LYS A 54 -7.14 9.60 -2.78
C LYS A 54 -7.68 10.95 -2.31
N THR A 55 -6.79 11.84 -1.91
CA THR A 55 -7.18 13.23 -1.68
C THR A 55 -7.40 13.93 -3.02
N PRO A 56 -8.22 14.99 -3.06
CA PRO A 56 -8.10 15.98 -4.12
C PRO A 56 -6.65 16.47 -4.24
N GLN A 57 -6.26 16.92 -5.44
CA GLN A 57 -4.94 17.53 -5.62
C GLN A 57 -4.82 18.74 -4.69
N ASN A 58 -3.73 18.80 -3.93
CA ASN A 58 -3.40 19.97 -3.12
C ASN A 58 -3.18 21.18 -4.05
N SER A 59 -3.93 22.26 -3.83
CA SER A 59 -3.86 23.48 -4.65
C SER A 59 -2.56 24.25 -4.48
N ASP A 60 -1.88 24.08 -3.34
CA ASP A 60 -0.73 24.92 -2.98
C ASP A 60 0.58 24.39 -3.58
N ASP A 61 0.73 23.06 -3.66
CA ASP A 61 1.93 22.39 -4.19
C ASP A 61 1.65 21.48 -5.39
N CYS A 62 0.41 21.42 -5.86
CA CYS A 62 -0.05 20.55 -6.95
C CYS A 62 0.17 19.05 -6.71
N THR A 63 0.38 18.60 -5.46
CA THR A 63 0.64 17.19 -5.16
C THR A 63 -0.62 16.41 -4.79
N TYR A 64 -0.54 15.09 -4.92
CA TYR A 64 -1.55 14.13 -4.49
C TYR A 64 -1.07 13.36 -3.26
N ASN A 65 -2.03 12.85 -2.50
CA ASN A 65 -1.83 11.89 -1.43
C ASN A 65 -2.85 10.77 -1.59
N LEU A 66 -2.47 9.54 -1.24
CA LEU A 66 -3.37 8.40 -1.25
C LEU A 66 -3.14 7.48 -0.05
N SER A 67 -4.16 6.69 0.23
CA SER A 67 -4.11 5.55 1.14
C SER A 67 -4.74 4.35 0.44
N SER A 68 -4.10 3.19 0.55
CA SER A 68 -4.63 1.92 0.07
C SER A 68 -4.57 0.91 1.19
N THR A 69 -5.61 0.09 1.32
CA THR A 69 -5.67 -1.00 2.28
C THR A 69 -5.82 -2.32 1.55
N LEU A 70 -5.12 -3.33 2.03
CA LEU A 70 -5.30 -4.72 1.62
C LEU A 70 -5.85 -5.52 2.79
N THR A 71 -7.07 -6.04 2.65
CA THR A 71 -7.76 -6.81 3.69
C THR A 71 -7.84 -8.28 3.32
N LEU A 72 -7.37 -9.14 4.21
CA LEU A 72 -7.32 -10.59 4.09
C LEU A 72 -7.92 -11.26 5.33
N LYS A 73 -8.20 -12.56 5.25
CA LYS A 73 -8.43 -13.38 6.46
C LYS A 73 -7.11 -13.57 7.19
N SER A 74 -7.11 -13.64 8.52
CA SER A 74 -5.88 -13.85 9.29
C SER A 74 -5.14 -15.14 8.92
N ASP A 75 -5.85 -16.21 8.60
CA ASP A 75 -5.23 -17.48 8.18
C ASP A 75 -4.49 -17.34 6.84
N GLU A 76 -5.10 -16.64 5.88
CA GLU A 76 -4.48 -16.33 4.60
C GLU A 76 -3.26 -15.42 4.81
N TYR A 77 -3.40 -14.40 5.65
CA TYR A 77 -2.30 -13.52 6.02
C TYR A 77 -1.11 -14.29 6.63
N ASN A 78 -1.40 -15.22 7.54
CA ASN A 78 -0.40 -16.03 8.21
C ASN A 78 0.23 -17.09 7.30
N SER A 79 -0.40 -17.44 6.17
CA SER A 79 0.12 -18.41 5.20
C SER A 79 1.21 -17.83 4.30
N HIS A 80 1.37 -16.50 4.28
CA HIS A 80 2.35 -15.77 3.48
C HIS A 80 3.37 -15.04 4.36
N ASP A 81 4.41 -14.50 3.73
CA ASP A 81 5.52 -13.84 4.42
C ASP A 81 5.73 -12.41 3.93
N GLU A 82 5.81 -12.18 2.62
CA GLU A 82 6.11 -10.86 2.06
C GLU A 82 4.86 -10.17 1.51
N TYR A 83 4.67 -8.92 1.94
CA TYR A 83 3.62 -8.03 1.45
C TYR A 83 4.22 -6.79 0.86
N THR A 84 3.80 -6.44 -0.35
CA THR A 84 4.38 -5.35 -1.12
C THR A 84 3.30 -4.41 -1.64
N CYS A 85 3.47 -3.12 -1.37
CA CYS A 85 2.71 -2.02 -1.97
C CYS A 85 3.61 -1.31 -3.00
N GLN A 86 3.09 -1.10 -4.21
CA GLN A 86 3.77 -0.37 -5.26
C GLN A 86 2.93 0.83 -5.68
N VAL A 87 3.53 2.01 -5.71
CA VAL A 87 2.88 3.26 -6.10
C VAL A 87 3.52 3.76 -7.39
N ALA A 88 2.73 3.85 -8.46
CA ALA A 88 3.19 4.31 -9.76
C ALA A 88 2.54 5.66 -10.11
N GLN A 89 3.34 6.63 -10.57
CA GLN A 89 2.88 7.96 -10.95
C GLN A 89 3.57 8.44 -12.23
N GLY A 90 2.78 8.79 -13.25
CA GLY A 90 3.27 9.19 -14.56
C GLY A 90 4.12 8.11 -15.24
N SER A 91 5.22 8.52 -15.88
CA SER A 91 6.18 7.64 -16.56
C SER A 91 7.41 7.28 -15.71
N GLY A 92 7.38 7.60 -14.41
CA GLY A 92 8.48 7.29 -13.49
C GLY A 92 8.48 5.82 -13.06
N SER A 93 9.59 5.38 -12.48
CA SER A 93 9.64 4.07 -11.81
C SER A 93 8.72 4.06 -10.58
N PRO A 94 8.00 2.95 -10.33
CA PRO A 94 7.15 2.83 -9.16
C PRO A 94 7.98 2.85 -7.88
N VAL A 95 7.47 3.50 -6.84
CA VAL A 95 8.02 3.40 -5.49
C VAL A 95 7.46 2.13 -4.85
N VAL A 96 8.35 1.24 -4.43
CA VAL A 96 8.00 -0.06 -3.85
C VAL A 96 8.32 -0.05 -2.38
N GLN A 97 7.38 -0.50 -1.56
CA GLN A 97 7.57 -0.74 -0.13
C GLN A 97 7.05 -2.12 0.21
N SER A 98 7.84 -2.87 0.98
CA SER A 98 7.50 -4.20 1.42
C SER A 98 7.87 -4.42 2.88
N PHE A 99 7.21 -5.37 3.52
CA PHE A 99 7.64 -5.92 4.79
C PHE A 99 7.49 -7.44 4.78
N SER A 100 8.28 -8.12 5.60
CA SER A 100 8.11 -9.55 5.85
C SER A 100 7.49 -9.75 7.23
N ARG A 101 6.43 -10.56 7.32
CA ARG A 101 5.73 -10.86 8.57
C ARG A 101 6.65 -11.44 9.65
N LYS A 102 7.70 -12.16 9.26
CA LYS A 102 8.68 -12.77 10.19
C LYS A 102 9.76 -11.82 10.73
N ASN A 103 9.91 -10.62 10.14
CA ASN A 103 10.99 -9.69 10.48
C ASN A 103 10.52 -8.51 11.36
N CYS A 104 9.38 -8.66 12.03
CA CYS A 104 8.80 -7.71 12.99
C CYS A 104 8.74 -8.32 14.38
#